data_AF-A0A5N6PSN3-F1
#
_entry.id   AF-A0A5N6PSN3-F1
#
_cell.length_a   1.000
_cell.length_b   1.000
_cell.length_c   1.000
_cell.angle_alpha   90.00
_cell.angle_beta   90.00
_cell.angle_gamma   90.00
#
_symmetry.space_group_name_H-M   'P 1'
#
loop_
_entity.id
_entity.type
_entity.pdbx_description
1 polymer ?
#
loop_
_entity_poly.entity_id
_entity_poly.type
_entity_poly.pdbx_seq_one_letter_code
_entity_poly.pdbx_strand_id
1 'polypeptide(L)' 'MANLQSSTGLQVESIVFAPAVKPPGATTTFFLAGAGVRGMEIHGNFVKFTGIGVYLENKAVSVLAVKWRAKAPRS' A
#
# COMPACT_ATOMS: atom_id res chain seq x y z
N MET A 1 5.59 -0.22 -23.30
CA MET A 1 6.16 -0.21 -21.92
C MET A 1 5.13 0.48 -21.05
N ALA A 2 4.51 -0.22 -20.09
CA ALA A 2 3.52 0.41 -19.22
C ALA A 2 4.24 1.43 -18.32
N ASN A 3 3.85 2.70 -18.42
CA ASN A 3 4.32 3.76 -17.55
C ASN A 3 3.97 3.36 -16.11
N LEU A 4 4.99 3.09 -15.27
CA LEU A 4 4.80 2.80 -13.86
C LEU A 4 4.03 3.98 -13.26
N GLN A 5 2.79 3.76 -12.85
CA GLN A 5 2.03 4.76 -12.11
C GLN A 5 2.92 5.26 -10.97
N SER A 6 3.14 6.57 -10.92
CA SER A 6 3.87 7.21 -9.83
C SER A 6 3.14 6.88 -8.53
N SER A 7 3.67 5.94 -7.75
CA SER A 7 3.15 5.68 -6.41
C SER A 7 3.54 6.87 -5.55
N THR A 8 2.56 7.59 -5.04
CA THR A 8 2.79 8.67 -4.08
C THR A 8 2.97 8.10 -2.67
N GLY A 9 3.79 8.75 -1.84
CA GLY A 9 3.81 8.44 -0.41
C GLY A 9 2.44 8.74 0.22
N LEU A 10 2.13 8.08 1.34
CA LEU A 10 0.86 8.27 2.04
C LEU A 10 1.08 8.58 3.51
N GLN A 11 0.44 9.62 4.01
CA GLN A 11 0.35 9.91 5.44
C GLN A 11 -0.90 9.23 6.01
N VAL A 12 -0.69 8.44 7.06
CA VAL A 12 -1.75 7.79 7.83
C VAL A 12 -1.57 8.19 9.28
N GLU A 13 -2.47 9.03 9.79
CA GLU A 13 -2.31 9.72 11.08
C GLU A 13 -0.97 10.50 11.12
N SER A 14 -0.09 10.18 12.07
CA SER A 14 1.25 10.75 12.21
C SER A 14 2.34 9.94 11.49
N ILE A 15 2.00 8.85 10.81
CA ILE A 15 2.95 7.95 10.15
C ILE A 15 3.02 8.27 8.66
N VAL A 16 4.23 8.49 8.16
CA VAL A 16 4.48 8.70 6.72
C VAL A 16 5.02 7.42 6.10
N PHE A 17 4.26 6.84 5.17
CA PHE A 17 4.70 5.74 4.32
C PHE A 17 5.33 6.29 3.05
N ALA A 18 6.62 6.00 2.86
CA ALA A 18 7.35 6.40 1.66
C ALA A 18 6.76 5.72 0.40
N PRO A 19 6.86 6.35 -0.78
CA PRO A 19 6.36 5.77 -2.03
C PRO A 19 7.06 4.46 -2.41
N ALA A 20 8.30 4.27 -1.98
CA ALA A 20 9.08 3.07 -2.25
C ALA A 20 10.03 2.75 -1.10
N VAL A 21 10.29 1.46 -0.88
CA VAL A 21 11.22 0.97 0.15
C VAL A 21 12.09 -0.16 -0.40
N LYS A 22 13.31 -0.29 0.13
CA LYS A 22 14.16 -1.47 -0.06
C LYS A 22 14.32 -2.17 1.29
N PRO A 23 13.56 -3.24 1.56
CA PRO A 23 13.61 -3.93 2.84
C PRO A 23 15.01 -4.50 3.12
N PRO A 24 15.43 -4.58 4.40
CA PRO A 24 16.61 -5.34 4.79
C PRO A 24 16.50 -6.78 4.28
N GLY A 25 17.54 -7.27 3.59
CA GLY A 25 17.57 -8.61 3.00
C GLY A 25 16.91 -8.74 1.62
N ALA A 26 16.25 -7.69 1.10
CA ALA A 26 15.75 -7.68 -0.27
C ALA A 26 16.79 -7.16 -1.26
N THR A 27 16.85 -7.78 -2.44
CA THR A 27 17.66 -7.30 -3.57
C THR A 27 16.92 -6.25 -4.39
N THR A 28 15.58 -6.18 -4.26
CA THR A 28 14.69 -5.33 -5.07
C THR A 28 14.00 -4.24 -4.24
N THR A 29 13.56 -3.19 -4.94
CA THR A 29 12.74 -2.11 -4.39
C THR A 29 11.25 -2.43 -4.57
N PHE A 30 10.45 -2.07 -3.58
CA PHE A 30 9.01 -2.27 -3.53
C PHE A 30 8.31 -0.91 -3.54
N PHE A 31 7.14 -0.82 -4.17
CA PHE A 31 6.32 0.38 -4.20
C PHE A 31 5.17 0.27 -3.18
N LEU A 32 4.71 1.41 -2.66
CA LEU A 32 3.57 1.46 -1.75
C LEU A 32 2.28 1.17 -2.52
N ALA A 33 1.64 0.04 -2.22
CA ALA A 33 0.39 -0.37 -2.85
C ALA A 33 -0.84 0.16 -2.11
N GLY A 34 -0.71 0.42 -0.81
CA GLY A 34 -1.76 1.04 0.00
C GLY A 34 -1.35 1.14 1.46
N ALA A 35 -1.99 2.03 2.20
CA ALA A 35 -1.84 2.12 3.65
C ALA A 35 -3.15 2.52 4.32
N GLY A 36 -3.28 2.22 5.61
CA GLY A 36 -4.46 2.53 6.40
C GLY A 36 -4.26 2.26 7.89
N VAL A 37 -5.30 2.49 8.68
CA VAL A 37 -5.27 2.24 10.13
C VAL A 37 -5.90 0.90 10.47
N ARG A 38 -5.38 0.24 11.51
CA ARG A 38 -6.08 -0.83 12.20
C ARG A 38 -6.37 -0.39 13.63
N GLY A 39 -7.63 -0.55 14.00
CA GLY A 39 -8.17 -0.11 15.28
C GLY A 39 -9.18 -1.11 15.86
N MET A 40 -9.75 -0.76 17.01
CA MET A 40 -10.83 -1.47 17.67
C MET A 40 -11.79 -0.47 18.31
N GLU A 41 -13.08 -0.81 18.32
CA GLU A 41 -14.09 -0.05 19.06
C GLU A 41 -13.90 -0.26 20.57
N ILE A 42 -13.73 0.84 21.30
CA ILE A 42 -13.62 0.85 22.77
C ILE A 42 -14.57 1.91 23.29
N HIS A 43 -15.59 1.48 24.04
CA HIS A 43 -16.63 2.34 24.59
C HIS A 43 -17.33 3.23 23.52
N GLY A 44 -17.59 2.67 22.33
CA GLY A 44 -18.26 3.38 21.23
C GLY A 44 -17.38 4.36 20.45
N ASN A 45 -16.06 4.33 20.69
CA ASN A 45 -15.10 5.10 19.91
C ASN A 45 -14.13 4.17 19.18
N PHE A 46 -13.90 4.43 17.90
CA PHE A 46 -12.89 3.72 17.12
C PHE A 46 -11.48 4.17 17.53
N VAL A 47 -10.80 3.36 18.33
CA VAL A 47 -9.43 3.60 18.77
C VAL A 47 -8.46 3.01 17.76
N LYS A 48 -7.64 3.87 17.15
CA LYS A 48 -6.60 3.49 16.17
C LYS A 48 -5.33 3.06 16.90
N PHE A 49 -4.86 1.84 16.64
CA PHE A 49 -3.67 1.29 17.29
C PHE A 49 -2.45 1.30 16.38
N THR A 50 -2.63 0.95 15.10
CA THR A 50 -1.52 0.85 14.16
C THR A 50 -1.85 1.53 12.84
N GLY A 51 -0.84 2.16 12.24
CA GLY A 51 -0.82 2.44 10.80
C GLY A 51 -0.10 1.29 10.09
N ILE A 52 -0.67 0.81 8.99
CA ILE A 52 -0.16 -0.33 8.23
C ILE A 52 0.02 0.11 6.78
N GLY A 53 1.23 -0.08 6.25
CA GLY A 53 1.55 0.09 4.84
C GLY A 53 1.86 -1.25 4.19
N VAL A 54 1.30 -1.48 3.00
CA VAL A 54 1.52 -2.68 2.20
C VAL A 54 2.36 -2.30 0.99
N TYR A 55 3.51 -2.94 0.84
CA TYR A 55 4.43 -2.72 -0.26
C TYR A 55 4.48 -3.96 -1.16
N LEU A 56 4.43 -3.75 -2.46
CA LEU A 56 4.50 -4.82 -3.46
C LEU A 56 5.71 -4.62 -4.37
N GLU A 57 6.27 -5.73 -4.85
CA GLU A 57 7.33 -5.70 -5.85
C GLU A 57 6.73 -5.27 -7.21
N ASN A 58 7.49 -4.55 -8.04
CA ASN A 58 7.01 -4.07 -9.34
C ASN A 58 6.43 -5.18 -10.23
N LYS A 59 6.96 -6.41 -10.15
CA LYS A 59 6.44 -7.54 -10.93
C LYS A 59 4.99 -7.90 -10.59
N ALA A 60 4.51 -7.56 -9.39
CA ALA A 60 3.14 -7.82 -8.95
C ALA A 60 2.12 -7.15 -9.88
N VAL A 61 2.44 -5.98 -10.44
CA VAL A 61 1.55 -5.29 -11.40
C VAL A 61 1.29 -6.17 -12.62
N SER A 62 2.35 -6.70 -13.23
CA SER A 62 2.22 -7.57 -14.41
C SER A 62 1.48 -8.86 -14.08
N VAL A 63 1.75 -9.47 -12.91
CA VAL A 63 1.09 -10.71 -12.46
C VAL A 63 -0.41 -10.48 -12.24
N LEU A 64 -0.80 -9.39 -11.60
CA LEU A 64 -2.20 -9.07 -11.31
C LEU A 64 -2.96 -8.59 -12.55
N ALA A 65 -2.31 -7.85 -13.44
CA ALA A 65 -2.95 -7.28 -14.63
C ALA A 65 -3.59 -8.35 -15.54
N VAL A 66 -3.06 -9.58 -15.57
CA VAL A 66 -3.62 -10.68 -16.36
C VAL A 66 -5.09 -10.94 -16.03
N LYS A 67 -5.49 -10.79 -14.75
CA LYS A 67 -6.86 -11.06 -14.30
C LYS A 67 -7.64 -9.80 -13.92
N TRP A 68 -6.96 -8.74 -13.47
CA TRP A 68 -7.62 -7.63 -12.77
C TRP A 68 -7.60 -6.28 -13.50
N ARG A 69 -6.92 -6.16 -14.65
CA ARG A 69 -6.69 -4.86 -15.34
C ARG A 69 -7.96 -4.05 -15.62
N ALA A 70 -9.06 -4.71 -16.00
CA ALA A 70 -10.31 -4.03 -16.37
C ALA A 70 -11.32 -3.92 -15.21
N LYS A 71 -10.88 -4.17 -13.97
CA LYS A 71 -11.74 -4.07 -12.79
C LYS A 71 -11.57 -2.70 -12.14
N ALA A 72 -12.68 -2.01 -11.95
CA ALA A 72 -12.72 -0.77 -11.16
C ALA A 72 -12.88 -1.11 -9.66
N PRO A 73 -12.31 -0.29 -8.75
CA PRO A 73 -12.66 -0.34 -7.34
C PRO A 73 -14.17 -0.17 -7.14
N ARG A 74 -14.73 -0.79 -6.11
CA ARG A 74 -16.10 -0.46 -5.67
C ARG A 74 -16.03 0.79 -4.79
N SER A 75 -16.95 1.72 -5.04
CA SER A 75 -17.19 2.92 -4.23
C SER A 75 -17.82 2.58 -2.89
#